data_AF-A0A484MMC1-F1
#
_entry.id   AF-A0A484MMC1-F1
#
_cell.length_a   1.000
_cell.length_b   1.000
_cell.length_c   1.000
_cell.angle_alpha   90.00
_cell.angle_beta   90.00
_cell.angle_gamma   90.00
#
_symmetry.space_group_name_H-M   'P 1'
#
loop_
_entity.id
_entity.type
_entity.pdbx_description
1 polymer ?
#
loop_
_entity_poly.entity_id
_entity_poly.type
_entity_poly.pdbx_seq_one_letter_code
_entity_poly.pdbx_strand_id
1 'polypeptide(L)' 'MEIIIDEVDDASVKDLDFSPDGKFLASVGSGCCRVWNVSTLASVISLQKKDVFT' A
#
# COMPACT_ATOMS: atom_id res chain seq x y z
N MET A 1 -3.46 19.95 6.21
CA MET A 1 -3.17 18.50 6.26
C MET A 1 -4.03 17.88 5.18
N GLU A 2 -3.43 17.41 4.09
CA GLU A 2 -4.18 16.74 3.02
C GLU A 2 -4.23 15.24 3.31
N ILE A 3 -5.41 14.65 3.18
CA ILE A 3 -5.63 13.22 3.35
C ILE A 3 -5.86 12.65 1.95
N ILE A 4 -4.96 11.78 1.50
CA ILE A 4 -5.14 11.06 0.24
C ILE A 4 -5.83 9.74 0.56
N ILE A 5 -7.02 9.56 -0.01
CA ILE A 5 -7.82 8.36 0.12
C ILE A 5 -7.71 7.63 -1.22
N ASP A 6 -7.01 6.50 -1.23
CA ASP A 6 -6.88 5.64 -2.39
C ASP A 6 -7.86 4.49 -2.17
N GLU A 7 -9.01 4.53 -2.86
CA GLU A 7 -10.07 3.54 -2.68
C GLU A 7 -9.65 2.21 -3.31
N VAL A 8 -9.61 1.17 -2.48
CA VAL A 8 -9.27 -0.20 -2.89
C VAL A 8 -10.47 -1.07 -2.56
N ASP A 9 -10.98 -1.80 -3.55
CA ASP A 9 -12.00 -2.83 -3.38
C ASP A 9 -11.69 -3.72 -2.16
N ASP A 10 -12.55 -3.65 -1.14
CA ASP A 10 -12.76 -4.59 -0.01
C ASP A 10 -11.52 -5.23 0.66
N ALA A 11 -10.33 -4.63 0.58
CA ALA A 11 -9.12 -5.19 1.17
C ALA A 11 -8.87 -4.61 2.56
N SER A 12 -9.19 -5.35 3.62
CA SER A 12 -8.79 -4.94 4.98
C SER A 12 -7.26 -4.84 5.08
N VAL A 13 -6.75 -3.65 5.43
CA VAL A 13 -5.34 -3.42 5.74
C VAL A 13 -5.04 -4.10 7.06
N LYS A 14 -3.99 -4.91 7.09
CA LYS A 14 -3.57 -5.67 8.27
C LYS A 14 -2.42 -5.01 9.00
N ASP A 15 -1.52 -4.37 8.27
CA ASP A 15 -0.33 -3.76 8.84
C ASP A 15 0.21 -2.61 7.99
N LEU A 16 0.95 -1.73 8.64
CA LEU A 16 1.60 -0.55 8.08
C LEU A 16 2.95 -0.35 8.75
N ASP A 17 3.99 -0.11 7.94
CA ASP A 17 5.31 0.21 8.46
C ASP A 17 6.02 1.26 7.62
N PHE A 18 6.78 2.12 8.29
CA PHE A 18 7.63 3.11 7.64
C PHE A 18 9.01 2.50 7.37
N SER A 19 9.62 2.88 6.25
CA SER A 19 11.03 2.57 6.06
C SER A 19 11.87 3.24 7.16
N PRO A 20 13.00 2.65 7.60
CA PRO A 20 13.86 3.25 8.63
C PRO A 20 14.39 4.65 8.27
N ASP A 21 14.45 4.97 6.98
CA ASP A 21 14.84 6.28 6.45
C ASP A 21 13.65 7.24 6.22
N GLY A 22 12.42 6.82 6.51
CA GLY A 22 11.20 7.61 6.46
C GLY A 22 10.69 7.98 5.06
N LYS A 23 11.33 7.48 4.00
CA LYS A 23 10.98 7.84 2.62
C LYS A 23 9.79 7.07 2.08
N PHE A 24 9.54 5.88 2.62
CA PHE A 24 8.52 5.00 2.14
C PHE A 24 7.56 4.59 3.26
N LEU A 25 6.31 4.41 2.88
CA LEU A 25 5.30 3.74 3.68
C LEU A 25 4.92 2.45 2.96
N ALA A 26 4.95 1.32 3.67
CA ALA A 26 4.45 0.05 3.18
C ALA A 26 3.12 -0.27 3.85
N SER A 27 2.17 -0.83 3.09
CA SER A 27 0.97 -1.47 3.61
C SER A 27 0.85 -2.90 3.10
N VAL A 28 0.24 -3.73 3.92
CA VAL A 28 -0.17 -5.07 3.54
C VAL A 28 -1.62 -5.29 3.95
N GLY A 29 -2.37 -5.97 3.08
CA GLY A 29 -3.78 -6.24 3.29
C GLY A 29 -4.21 -7.55 2.64
N SER A 30 -5.51 -7.75 2.62
CA SER A 30 -6.15 -9.04 2.31
C SER A 30 -5.94 -9.54 0.87
N GLY A 31 -5.51 -8.67 -0.04
CA GLY A 31 -5.22 -9.02 -1.44
C GLY A 31 -4.19 -8.14 -2.11
N CYS A 32 -3.61 -7.17 -1.41
CA CYS A 32 -2.64 -6.26 -1.98
C CYS A 32 -1.57 -5.83 -0.97
N CYS A 33 -0.38 -5.59 -1.51
CA CYS A 33 0.68 -4.86 -0.83
C CYS A 33 0.97 -3.59 -1.63
N ARG A 34 1.08 -2.45 -0.95
CA ARG A 34 1.36 -1.17 -1.60
C ARG A 34 2.52 -0.48 -0.92
N VAL A 35 3.28 0.28 -1.71
CA VAL A 35 4.37 1.11 -1.22
C VAL A 35 4.20 2.52 -1.79
N TRP A 36 4.20 3.50 -0.89
CA TRP A 36 4.11 4.91 -1.26
C TRP A 36 5.42 5.63 -0.97
N ASN A 37 5.74 6.61 -1.82
CA ASN A 37 6.73 7.61 -1.50
C ASN A 37 6.07 8.68 -0.62
N VAL A 38 6.61 8.90 0.57
CA VAL A 38 6.01 9.80 1.57
C VAL A 38 6.09 11.27 1.14
N SER A 39 7.11 11.67 0.37
CA SER A 39 7.27 13.08 -0.01
C SER A 39 6.38 13.50 -1.18
N THR A 40 6.14 12.59 -2.12
CA THR A 40 5.30 12.85 -3.30
C THR A 40 3.87 12.33 -3.12
N LEU A 41 3.63 11.53 -2.09
CA LEU A 41 2.39 10.83 -1.80
C LEU A 41 1.91 9.93 -2.96
N ALA A 42 2.83 9.55 -3.85
CA ALA A 42 2.54 8.69 -4.98
C ALA A 42 2.77 7.22 -4.61
N SER A 43 1.88 6.35 -5.08
CA SER A 43 2.12 4.91 -5.07
C SER A 43 3.28 4.60 -6.02
N VAL A 44 4.32 3.98 -5.48
CA VAL A 44 5.50 3.55 -6.25
C VAL A 44 5.31 2.13 -6.74
N ILE A 45 4.68 1.29 -5.90
CA ILE A 45 4.49 -0.13 -6.18
C ILE A 45 3.11 -0.56 -5.65
N SER A 46 2.39 -1.30 -6.48
CA SER A 46 1.20 -2.04 -6.08
C SER A 46 1.35 -3.49 -6.52
N LEU A 47 1.40 -4.41 -5.57
CA LEU A 47 1.33 -5.84 -5.82
C LEU A 47 -0.06 -6.32 -5.47
N GLN A 48 -0.72 -6.97 -6.43
CA GLN A 48 -1.96 -7.70 -6.20
C GLN A 48 -1.66 -9.19 -6.11
N LYS A 49 -2.31 -9.87 -5.17
CA LYS A 49 -2.32 -11.32 -5.13
C LYS A 49 -2.99 -11.81 -6.41
N LYS A 50 -2.26 -12.55 -7.26
CA LYS A 50 -2.88 -13.28 -8.37
C LYS A 50 -3.58 -14.51 -7.80
N ASP A 51 -4.89 -14.57 -7.92
CA ASP A 51 -5.61 -15.83 -7.77
C ASP A 51 -5.27 -16.72 -8.97
N VAL A 52 -4.27 -17.59 -8.78
CA VAL A 52 -4.00 -18.67 -9.73
C VAL A 52 -5.06 -19.74 -9.47
N PHE A 53 -6.15 -19.69 -10.22
CA PHE A 53 -7.01 -20.85 -10.40
C PHE A 53 -6.25 -21.83 -11.31
N THR A 54 -5.73 -22.90 -10.74
CA THR A 54 -5.25 -24.10 -11.45
C THR A 54 -5.98 -25.30 -10.89
#